data_AF-A0A662W9M8-F1
#
_entry.id   AF-A0A662W9M8-F1
#
_cell.length_a   1.000
_cell.length_b   1.000
_cell.length_c   1.000
_cell.angle_alpha   90.00
_cell.angle_beta   90.00
_cell.angle_gamma   90.00
#
_symmetry.space_group_name_H-M   'P 1'
#
loop_
_entity.id
_entity.type
_entity.pdbx_description
1 polymer ?
#
loop_
_entity_poly.entity_id
_entity_poly.type
_entity_poly.pdbx_seq_one_letter_code
_entity_poly.pdbx_strand_id
1 'polypeptide(L)' 'KGEKTGRTGLGLYLVKTLMERYGGSVEVEDNEPEGSVFVLKLKEV' A
#
# COMPACT_ATOMS: atom_id res chain seq x y z
N LYS A 1 24.80 -9.80 -2.77
CA LYS A 1 23.74 -10.65 -3.36
C LYS A 1 22.41 -10.08 -2.87
N GLY A 2 21.78 -9.22 -3.67
CA GLY A 2 20.54 -8.55 -3.27
C GLY A 2 19.49 -9.60 -2.91
N GLU A 3 18.93 -9.48 -1.72
CA GLU A 3 17.84 -10.35 -1.27
C GLU A 3 16.73 -10.31 -2.32
N LYS A 4 16.17 -11.48 -2.64
CA LYS A 4 15.02 -11.60 -3.55
C LYS A 4 13.75 -11.11 -2.83
N THR A 5 13.74 -9.89 -2.33
CA THR A 5 12.54 -9.33 -1.71
C THR A 5 11.53 -8.98 -2.80
N GLY A 6 10.25 -9.23 -2.55
CA GLY A 6 9.16 -8.65 -3.35
C GLY A 6 8.35 -9.57 -4.28
N ARG A 7 8.51 -10.90 -4.27
CA ARG A 7 7.66 -11.80 -5.11
C ARG A 7 6.55 -12.55 -4.37
N THR A 8 6.46 -12.41 -3.06
CA THR A 8 5.46 -13.11 -2.23
C THR A 8 4.09 -12.45 -2.24
N GLY A 9 3.95 -11.24 -2.80
CA GLY A 9 2.74 -10.43 -2.68
C GLY A 9 2.53 -9.83 -1.29
N LEU A 10 3.47 -10.01 -0.36
CA LEU A 10 3.32 -9.56 1.03
C LEU A 10 3.35 -8.04 1.21
N GLY A 11 3.90 -7.28 0.26
CA GLY A 11 4.08 -5.83 0.39
C GLY A 11 2.76 -5.10 0.60
N LEU A 12 1.80 -5.25 -0.33
CA LEU A 12 0.49 -4.58 -0.23
C LEU A 12 -0.38 -5.17 0.89
N TYR A 13 -0.23 -6.47 1.18
CA TYR A 13 -0.87 -7.06 2.34
C TYR A 13 -0.42 -6.37 3.63
N LEU A 14 0.89 -6.18 3.82
CA LEU A 14 1.44 -5.50 4.98
C LEU A 14 0.98 -4.04 5.06
N VAL A 15 0.98 -3.31 3.93
CA VAL A 15 0.48 -1.93 3.88
C VAL A 15 -0.98 -1.87 4.34
N LYS A 16 -1.85 -2.72 3.80
CA LYS A 16 -3.26 -2.78 4.21
C LYS A 16 -3.41 -3.08 5.70
N THR A 17 -2.73 -4.11 6.21
CA THR A 17 -2.79 -4.50 7.62
C THR A 17 -2.31 -3.40 8.56
N LEU A 18 -1.24 -2.67 8.20
CA LEU A 18 -0.73 -1.57 9.01
C LEU A 18 -1.69 -0.39 9.00
N MET A 19 -2.21 0.01 7.83
CA MET A 19 -3.18 1.11 7.75
C MET A 19 -4.43 0.84 8.58
N GLU A 20 -5.02 -0.36 8.47
CA GLU A 20 -6.17 -0.77 9.29
C GLU A 20 -5.85 -0.72 10.79
N ARG A 21 -4.66 -1.19 11.20
CA ARG A 21 -4.22 -1.16 12.61
C ARG A 21 -4.12 0.26 13.16
N TYR A 22 -3.64 1.21 12.35
CA TYR A 22 -3.52 2.61 12.75
C TYR A 22 -4.83 3.40 12.56
N GLY A 23 -5.93 2.72 12.20
CA GLY A 23 -7.23 3.36 11.97
C GLY A 23 -7.29 4.23 10.71
N GLY A 24 -6.34 4.05 9.80
CA GLY A 24 -6.32 4.67 8.47
C GLY A 24 -6.93 3.77 7.39
N SER A 25 -6.84 4.20 6.14
CA SER A 25 -7.31 3.46 4.96
C SER A 25 -6.33 3.51 3.79
N VAL A 26 -6.45 2.55 2.88
CA VAL A 26 -5.72 2.50 1.62
C VAL A 26 -6.70 2.30 0.47
N GLU A 27 -6.56 3.12 -0.57
CA GLU A 27 -7.34 3.07 -1.81
C GLU A 27 -6.39 3.00 -3.02
N VAL A 28 -6.87 2.47 -4.15
CA VAL A 28 -6.14 2.41 -5.41
C VAL A 28 -6.94 3.15 -6.46
N GLU A 29 -6.27 4.04 -7.18
CA GLU A 29 -6.81 4.79 -8.31
C GLU A 29 -5.97 4.51 -9.56
N ASP A 30 -6.59 4.63 -10.74
CA ASP A 30 -5.88 4.57 -12.01
C ASP A 30 -4.98 5.80 -12.16
N ASN A 31 -3.80 5.61 -12.75
CA ASN A 31 -2.95 6.73 -13.16
C ASN A 31 -3.02 6.90 -14.67
N GLU A 32 -3.26 8.13 -15.12
CA GLU A 32 -3.23 8.50 -16.53
C GLU A 32 -1.84 9.06 -16.89
N PRO A 33 -1.19 8.61 -17.98
CA PRO A 33 -1.69 7.66 -18.99
C PRO A 33 -1.52 6.17 -18.61
N GLU A 34 -0.71 5.84 -17.60
CA GLU A 34 -0.45 4.46 -17.20
C GLU A 34 0.04 4.36 -15.74
N GLY A 35 -0.30 3.25 -15.08
CA GLY A 35 0.12 2.92 -13.72
C GLY A 35 -1.02 2.91 -12.71
N SER A 36 -0.68 2.98 -11.43
CA SER A 36 -1.66 3.01 -10.33
C SER A 36 -1.19 3.96 -9.23
N VAL A 37 -2.12 4.71 -8.65
CA VAL A 37 -1.89 5.57 -7.48
C VAL A 37 -2.44 4.88 -6.25
N PHE A 38 -1.62 4.72 -5.22
CA PHE A 38 -2.05 4.21 -3.92
C PHE A 38 -2.26 5.39 -2.98
N VAL A 39 -3.50 5.64 -2.56
CA VAL A 39 -3.86 6.73 -1.66
C VAL A 39 -3.95 6.19 -0.24
N LEU A 40 -3.10 6.72 0.65
CA LEU A 40 -3.04 6.35 2.07
C LEU A 40 -3.65 7.48 2.90
N LYS A 41 -4.72 7.21 3.65
CA LYS A 41 -5.36 8.18 4.55
C LYS A 41 -5.11 7.77 5.99
N LEU A 42 -4.36 8.56 6.73
CA LEU A 42 -4.09 8.34 8.16
C LEU A 42 -5.18 9.04 8.99
N LYS A 43 -5.52 8.48 10.15
CA LYS A 43 -6.39 9.14 11.11
C LYS A 43 -5.66 10.35 11.71
N GLU A 44 -6.28 11.52 11.68
CA GLU A 44 -5.77 12.69 12.42
C GLU A 44 -5.88 12.45 13.93
N VAL A 45 -4.85 12.89 14.66
CA VAL A 45 -4.68 12.67 16.11
C VAL A 45 -5.31 13.81 16.90
#